data_AF-A0A0R2PU87-F1
#
_entry.id   AF-A0A0R2PU87-F1
#
_cell.length_a   1.000
_cell.length_b   1.000
_cell.length_c   1.000
_cell.angle_alpha   90.00
_cell.angle_beta   90.00
_cell.angle_gamma   90.00
#
_symmetry.space_group_name_H-M   'P 1'
#
loop_
_entity.id
_entity.type
_entity.pdbx_description
1 polymer ?
#
loop_
_entity_poly.entity_id
_entity_poly.type
_entity_poly.pdbx_seq_one_letter_code
_entity_poly.pdbx_strand_id
1 'polypeptide(L)'
;MSRFVHRFTAVAAAALLVVSLAGCGDESPAAACSQGTLFAAARQRVERAVSELDTTTSLELQESVVAISDLVAVMREVSPRSLREPLGVLLAAYGQLVVSLDAVDYDPPAAATSSRVANARVAFTDESIATALTAVEEFLVSQCELARSASNPGFAVTGTTLPLPEIVEEPSRDVVEDGSDTALELQTLGFAYGETYDIALEASQAQCIGQQMFALFGSSGNLDDVDVDDEEYLGIVRQTFVDCGVTSLVTTTTSQ
;
A
#
# COMPACT_ATOMS: atom_id res chain seq x y z
N MET A 1 -34.68 -78.67 -9.16
CA MET A 1 -35.27 -77.42 -9.66
C MET A 1 -34.82 -76.30 -8.74
N SER A 2 -33.64 -75.71 -8.96
CA SER A 2 -33.33 -74.62 -9.90
C SER A 2 -33.83 -73.26 -9.42
N ARG A 3 -32.88 -72.46 -8.90
CA ARG A 3 -32.72 -71.00 -9.00
C ARG A 3 -33.79 -70.11 -8.34
N PHE A 4 -33.39 -69.39 -7.29
CA PHE A 4 -33.28 -67.92 -7.29
C PHE A 4 -32.81 -67.45 -5.91
N VAL A 5 -31.55 -67.78 -5.59
CA VAL A 5 -30.79 -67.17 -4.49
C VAL A 5 -29.92 -66.09 -5.13
N HIS A 6 -29.88 -64.93 -4.46
CA HIS A 6 -29.10 -63.72 -4.76
C HIS A 6 -29.66 -62.81 -5.86
N ARG A 7 -30.18 -61.65 -5.42
CA ARG A 7 -29.94 -60.30 -5.97
C ARG A 7 -31.08 -59.35 -5.58
N PHE A 8 -31.20 -58.93 -4.32
CA PHE A 8 -31.97 -57.70 -4.00
C PHE A 8 -31.57 -57.04 -2.66
N THR A 9 -30.45 -57.43 -2.05
CA THR A 9 -29.90 -56.79 -0.84
C THR A 9 -28.58 -56.09 -1.16
N ALA A 10 -28.65 -55.08 -2.03
CA ALA A 10 -27.62 -54.07 -2.23
C ALA A 10 -28.30 -52.95 -3.02
N VAL A 11 -28.33 -51.73 -2.48
CA VAL A 11 -28.57 -50.42 -3.14
C VAL A 11 -29.21 -49.39 -2.17
N ALA A 12 -29.68 -49.78 -0.98
CA ALA A 12 -30.18 -48.82 0.02
C ALA A 12 -29.10 -48.32 1.02
N ALA A 13 -27.88 -48.04 0.54
CA ALA A 13 -26.77 -47.56 1.39
C ALA A 13 -25.88 -46.52 0.67
N ALA A 14 -26.49 -45.63 -0.14
CA ALA A 14 -25.77 -44.60 -0.90
C ALA A 14 -26.52 -43.26 -0.94
N ALA A 15 -27.14 -42.83 0.16
CA ALA A 15 -27.83 -41.53 0.25
C ALA A 15 -27.47 -40.71 1.51
N LEU A 16 -26.39 -41.07 2.20
CA LEU A 16 -25.85 -40.36 3.35
C LEU A 16 -24.34 -40.28 3.17
N LEU A 17 -23.81 -39.04 3.12
CA LEU A 17 -22.41 -38.62 2.90
C LEU A 17 -22.10 -38.07 1.50
N VAL A 18 -22.75 -36.96 1.16
CA VAL A 18 -22.08 -35.86 0.43
C VAL A 18 -22.14 -34.62 1.33
N VAL A 19 -21.54 -34.72 2.51
CA VAL A 19 -20.95 -33.56 3.17
C VAL A 19 -19.49 -33.63 2.78
N SER A 20 -19.20 -33.09 1.60
CA SER A 20 -17.84 -32.77 1.20
C SER A 20 -17.31 -31.72 2.16
N LEU A 21 -16.56 -32.19 3.16
CA LEU A 21 -15.51 -31.43 3.81
C LEU A 21 -14.50 -31.01 2.73
N ALA A 22 -14.78 -29.88 2.07
CA ALA A 22 -13.77 -29.13 1.36
C ALA A 22 -13.07 -28.24 2.39
N GLY A 23 -12.11 -28.84 3.11
CA GLY A 23 -11.06 -28.07 3.76
C GLY A 23 -9.93 -27.90 2.76
N CYS A 24 -9.90 -26.76 2.06
CA CYS A 24 -8.78 -26.15 1.32
C CYS A 24 -9.18 -24.69 1.09
N GLY A 25 -8.29 -23.72 1.34
CA GLY A 25 -8.59 -22.28 1.39
C GLY A 25 -9.60 -21.80 0.33
N ASP A 26 -10.79 -21.41 0.80
CA ASP A 26 -11.91 -21.04 -0.05
C ASP A 26 -11.71 -19.62 -0.59
N GLU A 27 -10.93 -19.49 -1.67
CA GLU A 27 -11.05 -18.37 -2.61
C GLU A 27 -12.46 -18.44 -3.24
N SER A 28 -13.46 -17.97 -2.50
CA SER A 28 -14.86 -18.13 -2.87
C SER A 28 -15.63 -16.82 -2.70
N PRO A 29 -16.67 -16.57 -3.50
CA PRO A 29 -17.51 -15.40 -3.31
C PRO A 29 -18.09 -15.31 -1.89
N ALA A 30 -18.42 -16.46 -1.28
CA ALA A 30 -18.92 -16.52 0.09
C ALA A 30 -17.92 -15.97 1.13
N ALA A 31 -16.62 -16.26 0.97
CA ALA A 31 -15.58 -15.74 1.85
C ALA A 31 -15.43 -14.22 1.72
N ALA A 32 -15.43 -13.68 0.49
CA ALA A 32 -15.45 -12.24 0.24
C ALA A 32 -16.72 -11.58 0.84
N CYS A 33 -17.89 -12.20 0.67
CA CYS A 33 -19.14 -11.69 1.21
C CYS A 33 -19.17 -11.64 2.75
N SER A 34 -18.50 -12.58 3.43
CA SER A 34 -18.38 -12.57 4.89
C SER A 34 -17.66 -11.32 5.42
N GLN A 35 -16.80 -10.70 4.59
CA GLN A 35 -16.06 -9.48 4.92
C GLN A 35 -16.76 -8.20 4.44
N GLY A 36 -17.70 -8.30 3.49
CA GLY A 36 -18.28 -7.14 2.80
C GLY A 36 -18.95 -6.11 3.71
N THR A 37 -19.69 -6.54 4.74
CA THR A 37 -20.32 -5.62 5.70
C THR A 37 -19.29 -4.93 6.60
N LEU A 38 -18.22 -5.66 6.97
CA LEU A 38 -17.12 -5.08 7.73
C LEU A 38 -16.39 -4.04 6.89
N PHE A 39 -16.20 -4.31 5.59
CA PHE A 39 -15.52 -3.40 4.67
C PHE A 39 -16.28 -2.10 4.49
N ALA A 40 -17.59 -2.19 4.26
CA ALA A 40 -18.49 -1.03 4.19
C ALA A 40 -18.39 -0.16 5.46
N ALA A 41 -18.45 -0.78 6.64
CA ALA A 41 -18.40 -0.07 7.91
C ALA A 41 -17.01 0.52 8.20
N ALA A 42 -15.93 -0.22 7.90
CA ALA A 42 -14.56 0.24 8.07
C ALA A 42 -14.25 1.41 7.13
N ARG A 43 -14.71 1.35 5.88
CA ARG A 43 -14.58 2.44 4.89
C ARG A 43 -15.26 3.71 5.40
N GLN A 44 -16.52 3.63 5.83
CA GLN A 44 -17.20 4.80 6.38
C GLN A 44 -16.50 5.37 7.62
N ARG A 45 -15.95 4.50 8.46
CA ARG A 45 -15.24 4.91 9.68
C ARG A 45 -13.96 5.67 9.36
N VAL A 46 -13.10 5.13 8.49
CA VAL A 46 -11.85 5.80 8.08
C VAL A 46 -12.15 7.09 7.34
N GLU A 47 -13.16 7.09 6.46
CA GLU A 47 -13.50 8.26 5.66
C GLU A 47 -13.95 9.42 6.56
N ARG A 48 -14.80 9.13 7.55
CA ARG A 48 -15.22 10.11 8.55
C ARG A 48 -14.03 10.58 9.39
N ALA A 49 -13.27 9.66 9.99
CA ALA A 49 -12.16 9.97 10.90
C ALA A 49 -11.12 10.90 10.23
N VAL A 50 -10.85 10.69 8.95
CA VAL A 50 -9.89 11.49 8.18
C VAL A 50 -10.51 12.80 7.66
N SER A 51 -11.82 12.86 7.43
CA SER A 51 -12.50 14.10 7.02
C SER A 51 -12.82 15.05 8.18
N GLU A 52 -12.96 14.51 9.40
CA GLU A 52 -13.39 15.21 10.62
C GLU A 52 -12.27 15.22 11.66
N LEU A 53 -11.04 15.53 11.24
CA LEU A 53 -9.85 15.54 12.11
C LEU A 53 -9.99 16.49 13.31
N ASP A 54 -10.81 17.52 13.20
CA ASP A 54 -11.10 18.48 14.27
C ASP A 54 -11.88 17.87 15.44
N THR A 55 -12.60 16.77 15.22
CA THR A 55 -13.40 16.06 16.24
C THR A 55 -12.95 14.62 16.48
N THR A 56 -12.00 14.12 15.69
CA THR A 56 -11.46 12.76 15.78
C THR A 56 -10.28 12.71 16.75
N THR A 57 -10.20 11.66 17.58
CA THR A 57 -9.04 11.44 18.47
C THR A 57 -7.91 10.67 17.77
N SER A 58 -6.66 10.80 18.22
CA SER A 58 -5.53 10.07 17.63
C SER A 58 -5.74 8.55 17.62
N LEU A 59 -6.25 8.00 18.73
CA LEU A 59 -6.57 6.57 18.83
C LEU A 59 -7.64 6.16 17.83
N GLU A 60 -8.73 6.93 17.73
CA GLU A 60 -9.80 6.66 16.78
C GLU A 60 -9.31 6.73 15.33
N LEU A 61 -8.45 7.70 15.01
CA LEU A 61 -7.86 7.86 13.68
C LEU A 61 -6.99 6.65 13.34
N GLN A 62 -6.09 6.26 14.25
CA GLN A 62 -5.20 5.11 14.10
C GLN A 62 -6.00 3.81 13.94
N GLU A 63 -6.92 3.52 14.85
CA GLU A 63 -7.75 2.31 14.80
C GLU A 63 -8.55 2.24 13.49
N SER A 64 -9.10 3.38 13.04
CA SER A 64 -9.91 3.41 11.82
C SER A 64 -9.10 3.12 10.56
N VAL A 65 -7.91 3.73 10.42
CA VAL A 65 -7.09 3.58 9.21
C VAL A 65 -6.37 2.23 9.17
N VAL A 66 -5.90 1.71 10.31
CA VAL A 66 -5.29 0.38 10.39
C VAL A 66 -6.34 -0.69 10.11
N ALA A 67 -7.54 -0.58 10.71
CA ALA A 67 -8.59 -1.57 10.51
C ALA A 67 -9.04 -1.71 9.06
N ILE A 68 -9.14 -0.62 8.29
CA ILE A 68 -9.49 -0.72 6.86
C ILE A 68 -8.36 -1.35 6.04
N SER A 69 -7.10 -1.01 6.33
CA SER A 69 -5.92 -1.58 5.66
C SER A 69 -5.85 -3.10 5.88
N ASP A 70 -5.94 -3.53 7.14
CA ASP A 70 -5.91 -4.95 7.51
C ASP A 70 -7.07 -5.71 6.87
N LEU A 71 -8.27 -5.12 6.88
CA LEU A 71 -9.44 -5.75 6.30
C LEU A 71 -9.34 -5.88 4.78
N VAL A 72 -8.78 -4.89 4.09
CA VAL A 72 -8.53 -4.99 2.64
C VAL A 72 -7.49 -6.08 2.35
N ALA A 73 -6.44 -6.21 3.18
CA ALA A 73 -5.47 -7.29 3.06
C ALA A 73 -6.12 -8.68 3.24
N VAL A 74 -6.96 -8.84 4.27
CA VAL A 74 -7.73 -10.08 4.49
C VAL A 74 -8.65 -10.36 3.30
N MET A 75 -9.40 -9.36 2.84
CA MET A 75 -10.28 -9.51 1.68
C MET A 75 -9.51 -9.94 0.45
N ARG A 76 -8.32 -9.39 0.20
CA ARG A 76 -7.49 -9.75 -0.95
C ARG A 76 -7.10 -11.23 -0.95
N GLU A 77 -6.82 -11.77 0.22
CA GLU A 77 -6.43 -13.17 0.39
C GLU A 77 -7.61 -14.14 0.19
N VAL A 78 -8.79 -13.78 0.69
CA VAL A 78 -9.96 -14.68 0.69
C VAL A 78 -10.90 -14.49 -0.50
N SER A 79 -10.70 -13.45 -1.31
CA SER A 79 -11.58 -13.12 -2.43
C SER A 79 -11.22 -13.86 -3.73
N PRO A 80 -12.17 -14.01 -4.66
CA PRO A 80 -11.89 -14.52 -6.01
C PRO A 80 -10.79 -13.72 -6.72
N ARG A 81 -10.06 -14.37 -7.63
CA ARG A 81 -8.94 -13.75 -8.38
C ARG A 81 -9.30 -12.44 -9.08
N SER A 82 -10.53 -12.30 -9.55
CA SER A 82 -11.03 -11.07 -10.19
C SER A 82 -11.01 -9.85 -9.28
N LEU A 83 -10.95 -10.03 -7.97
CA LEU A 83 -10.86 -8.95 -6.98
C LEU A 83 -9.45 -8.70 -6.46
N ARG A 84 -8.46 -9.56 -6.75
CA ARG A 84 -7.11 -9.43 -6.19
C ARG A 84 -6.41 -8.14 -6.62
N GLU A 85 -6.57 -7.77 -7.88
CA GLU A 85 -5.99 -6.55 -8.43
C GLU A 85 -6.70 -5.29 -7.90
N PRO A 86 -8.06 -5.17 -7.96
CA PRO A 86 -8.77 -4.08 -7.29
C PRO A 86 -8.43 -3.95 -5.80
N LEU A 87 -8.41 -5.05 -5.05
CA LEU A 87 -8.06 -5.02 -3.62
C LEU A 87 -6.58 -4.70 -3.40
N GLY A 88 -5.68 -5.03 -4.34
CA GLY A 88 -4.29 -4.61 -4.32
C GLY A 88 -4.12 -3.10 -4.47
N VAL A 89 -4.83 -2.48 -5.41
CA VAL A 89 -4.86 -1.03 -5.59
C VAL A 89 -5.38 -0.33 -4.33
N LEU A 90 -6.48 -0.83 -3.76
CA LEU A 90 -7.01 -0.28 -2.51
C LEU A 90 -6.06 -0.47 -1.33
N LEU A 91 -5.39 -1.62 -1.23
CA LEU A 91 -4.41 -1.89 -0.17
C LEU A 91 -3.23 -0.92 -0.25
N ALA A 92 -2.73 -0.63 -1.45
CA ALA A 92 -1.68 0.35 -1.65
C ALA A 92 -2.13 1.76 -1.24
N ALA A 93 -3.34 2.16 -1.64
CA ALA A 93 -3.89 3.48 -1.29
C ALA A 93 -4.10 3.65 0.22
N TYR A 94 -4.73 2.68 0.89
CA TYR A 94 -4.90 2.72 2.35
C TYR A 94 -3.56 2.57 3.09
N GLY A 95 -2.64 1.75 2.59
CA GLY A 95 -1.29 1.63 3.14
C GLY A 95 -0.52 2.95 3.10
N GLN A 96 -0.62 3.69 2.00
CA GLN A 96 -0.02 5.03 1.91
C GLN A 96 -0.64 6.01 2.90
N LEU A 97 -1.95 5.90 3.15
CA LEU A 97 -2.62 6.71 4.17
C LEU A 97 -2.15 6.35 5.58
N VAL A 98 -1.98 5.06 5.90
CA VAL A 98 -1.39 4.60 7.16
C VAL A 98 0.00 5.21 7.36
N VAL A 99 0.90 5.05 6.39
CA VAL A 99 2.27 5.59 6.46
C VAL A 99 2.29 7.12 6.58
N SER A 100 1.34 7.80 5.94
CA SER A 100 1.23 9.26 6.00
C SER A 100 0.78 9.76 7.36
N LEU A 101 -0.14 9.04 8.01
CA LEU A 101 -0.65 9.37 9.33
C LEU A 101 0.33 8.96 10.44
N ASP A 102 1.04 7.84 10.27
CA ASP A 102 2.08 7.38 11.18
C ASP A 102 3.24 8.39 11.30
N ALA A 103 3.62 9.03 10.19
CA ALA A 103 4.66 10.06 10.17
C ALA A 103 4.32 11.32 11.00
N VAL A 104 3.07 11.47 11.42
CA VAL A 104 2.60 12.53 12.32
C VAL A 104 2.03 11.96 13.61
N ASP A 105 2.41 10.73 13.98
CA ASP A 105 1.97 10.01 15.18
C ASP A 105 0.43 9.91 15.32
N TYR A 106 -0.28 9.89 14.19
CA TYR A 106 -1.75 9.98 14.12
C TYR A 106 -2.33 11.19 14.87
N ASP A 107 -1.56 12.26 15.08
CA ASP A 107 -2.02 13.50 15.72
C ASP A 107 -2.95 14.27 14.75
N PRO A 108 -4.26 14.45 15.07
CA PRO A 108 -5.21 15.07 14.16
C PRO A 108 -4.88 16.53 13.77
N PRO A 109 -4.45 17.41 14.70
CA PRO A 109 -3.94 18.74 14.35
C PRO A 109 -2.75 18.72 13.39
N ALA A 110 -1.75 17.87 13.62
CA ALA A 110 -0.61 17.72 12.71
C ALA A 110 -1.05 17.16 11.34
N ALA A 111 -1.89 16.12 11.34
CA ALA A 111 -2.44 15.50 10.14
C ALA A 111 -3.24 16.49 9.26
N ALA A 112 -3.97 17.43 9.88
CA ALA A 112 -4.74 18.45 9.17
C ALA A 112 -3.88 19.44 8.38
N THR A 113 -2.61 19.59 8.77
CA THR A 113 -1.65 20.52 8.11
C THR A 113 -0.56 19.80 7.33
N SER A 114 -0.53 18.46 7.39
CA SER A 114 0.48 17.65 6.73
C SER A 114 0.23 17.53 5.22
N SER A 115 1.20 17.96 4.43
CA SER A 115 1.19 17.77 2.97
C SER A 115 1.20 16.29 2.58
N ARG A 116 1.85 15.43 3.38
CA ARG A 116 1.89 13.98 3.18
C ARG A 116 0.51 13.36 3.30
N VAL A 117 -0.22 13.71 4.37
CA VAL A 117 -1.61 13.25 4.60
C VAL A 117 -2.54 13.82 3.52
N ALA A 118 -2.38 15.08 3.14
CA ALA A 118 -3.15 15.67 2.05
C ALA A 118 -2.92 14.92 0.72
N ASN A 119 -1.68 14.64 0.35
CA ASN A 119 -1.34 13.90 -0.88
C ASN A 119 -1.90 12.47 -0.87
N ALA A 120 -1.80 11.76 0.26
CA ALA A 120 -2.38 10.43 0.40
C ALA A 120 -3.91 10.44 0.26
N ARG A 121 -4.59 11.51 0.69
CA ARG A 121 -6.04 11.67 0.48
C ARG A 121 -6.38 12.04 -0.95
N VAL A 122 -5.58 12.86 -1.60
CA VAL A 122 -5.75 13.22 -3.02
C VAL A 122 -5.59 11.98 -3.90
N ALA A 123 -4.76 10.99 -3.51
CA ALA A 123 -4.62 9.74 -4.26
C ALA A 123 -5.96 9.04 -4.48
N PHE A 124 -6.90 9.12 -3.53
CA PHE A 124 -8.25 8.56 -3.69
C PHE A 124 -9.12 9.25 -4.75
N THR A 125 -8.64 10.34 -5.36
CA THR A 125 -9.25 10.95 -6.56
C THR A 125 -8.77 10.34 -7.88
N ASP A 126 -7.73 9.49 -7.83
CA ASP A 126 -7.20 8.81 -9.00
C ASP A 126 -8.22 7.83 -9.59
N GLU A 127 -8.27 7.77 -10.92
CA GLU A 127 -9.19 6.91 -11.66
C GLU A 127 -8.96 5.42 -11.35
N SER A 128 -7.72 5.00 -11.11
CA SER A 128 -7.39 3.62 -10.74
C SER A 128 -8.02 3.22 -9.40
N ILE A 129 -7.96 4.09 -8.40
CA ILE A 129 -8.54 3.85 -7.07
C ILE A 129 -10.07 3.91 -7.13
N ALA A 130 -10.63 4.86 -7.87
CA ALA A 130 -12.08 4.95 -8.09
C ALA A 130 -12.63 3.70 -8.81
N THR A 131 -11.91 3.21 -9.82
CA THR A 131 -12.27 1.99 -10.56
C THR A 131 -12.14 0.75 -9.69
N ALA A 132 -11.06 0.64 -8.91
CA ALA A 132 -10.86 -0.47 -7.97
C ALA A 132 -11.97 -0.52 -6.91
N LEU A 133 -12.32 0.62 -6.31
CA LEU A 133 -13.42 0.70 -5.35
C LEU A 133 -14.75 0.30 -6.00
N THR A 134 -15.01 0.78 -7.22
CA THR A 134 -16.23 0.42 -7.98
C THR A 134 -16.31 -1.07 -8.24
N ALA A 135 -15.21 -1.71 -8.65
CA ALA A 135 -15.16 -3.14 -8.91
C ALA A 135 -15.46 -3.97 -7.64
N VAL A 136 -14.89 -3.59 -6.50
CA VAL A 136 -15.18 -4.23 -5.20
C VAL A 136 -16.65 -4.03 -4.82
N GLU A 137 -17.19 -2.83 -4.96
CA GLU A 137 -18.59 -2.55 -4.64
C GLU A 137 -19.58 -3.27 -5.56
N GLU A 138 -19.31 -3.33 -6.87
CA GLU A 138 -20.12 -4.06 -7.83
C GLU A 138 -20.14 -5.56 -7.55
N PHE A 139 -19.01 -6.12 -7.13
CA PHE A 139 -18.96 -7.49 -6.65
C PHE A 139 -19.82 -7.67 -5.39
N LEU A 140 -19.69 -6.80 -4.39
CA LEU A 140 -20.48 -6.89 -3.15
C LEU A 140 -21.99 -6.73 -3.40
N VAL A 141 -22.38 -5.87 -4.35
CA VAL A 141 -23.77 -5.72 -4.78
C VAL A 141 -24.28 -6.96 -5.50
N SER A 142 -23.52 -7.45 -6.49
CA SER A 142 -23.98 -8.52 -7.38
C SER A 142 -23.90 -9.92 -6.78
N GLN A 143 -22.89 -10.20 -5.94
CA GLN A 143 -22.62 -11.52 -5.37
C GLN A 143 -23.04 -11.63 -3.91
N CYS A 144 -23.05 -10.52 -3.17
CA CYS A 144 -23.33 -10.53 -1.73
C CYS A 144 -24.65 -9.83 -1.36
N GLU A 145 -25.37 -9.28 -2.35
CA GLU A 145 -26.62 -8.54 -2.17
C GLU A 145 -26.49 -7.37 -1.18
N LEU A 146 -25.27 -6.82 -1.03
CA LEU A 146 -25.00 -5.71 -0.13
C LEU A 146 -25.30 -4.37 -0.82
N ALA A 147 -25.86 -3.43 -0.07
CA ALA A 147 -26.05 -2.08 -0.56
C ALA A 147 -24.70 -1.37 -0.73
N ARG A 148 -24.59 -0.57 -1.80
CA ARG A 148 -23.43 0.31 -2.01
C ARG A 148 -23.28 1.28 -0.84
N SER A 149 -22.07 1.40 -0.31
CA SER A 149 -21.79 2.34 0.77
C SER A 149 -21.72 3.76 0.22
N ALA A 150 -22.26 4.73 0.97
CA ALA A 150 -22.10 6.14 0.63
C ALA A 150 -20.64 6.54 0.86
N SER A 151 -20.00 7.16 -0.13
CA SER A 151 -18.68 7.77 0.01
C SER A 151 -18.80 9.15 0.65
N ASN A 152 -17.86 9.50 1.51
CA ASN A 152 -17.75 10.82 2.08
C ASN A 152 -17.03 11.78 1.10
N PRO A 153 -17.70 12.81 0.57
CA PRO A 153 -17.08 13.74 -0.38
C PRO A 153 -15.97 14.59 0.25
N GLY A 154 -15.90 14.68 1.58
CA GLY A 154 -14.83 15.36 2.31
C GLY A 154 -13.61 14.48 2.59
N PHE A 155 -13.65 13.19 2.27
CA PHE A 155 -12.52 12.29 2.49
C PHE A 155 -11.39 12.53 1.49
N ALA A 156 -11.71 12.40 0.20
CA ALA A 156 -10.79 12.74 -0.88
C ALA A 156 -10.79 14.26 -1.07
N VAL A 157 -9.64 14.90 -0.85
CA VAL A 157 -9.50 16.34 -1.06
C VAL A 157 -9.15 16.62 -2.52
N THR A 158 -9.68 17.69 -3.08
CA THR A 158 -9.31 18.14 -4.41
C THR A 158 -7.92 18.76 -4.37
N GLY A 159 -6.98 18.19 -5.12
CA GLY A 159 -5.60 18.65 -5.24
C GLY A 159 -4.92 17.90 -6.38
N THR A 160 -3.72 18.32 -6.78
CA THR A 160 -2.88 17.55 -7.71
C THR A 160 -2.00 16.63 -6.88
N THR A 161 -2.22 15.32 -6.97
CA THR A 161 -1.21 14.33 -6.58
C THR A 161 -0.04 14.45 -7.55
N LEU A 162 1.19 14.36 -7.04
CA LEU A 162 2.27 13.79 -7.85
C LEU A 162 1.79 12.40 -8.28
N PRO A 163 2.00 12.01 -9.55
CA PRO A 163 1.47 10.74 -10.08
C PRO A 163 1.77 9.60 -9.09
N LEU A 164 0.77 8.77 -8.83
CA LEU A 164 0.98 7.55 -8.05
C LEU A 164 2.22 6.84 -8.62
N PRO A 165 3.14 6.33 -7.78
CA PRO A 165 4.12 5.39 -8.27
C PRO A 165 3.35 4.28 -8.98
N GLU A 166 3.64 4.06 -10.26
CA GLU A 166 3.09 2.92 -10.98
C GLU A 166 3.36 1.68 -10.13
N ILE A 167 2.33 0.85 -9.95
CA ILE A 167 2.51 -0.48 -9.41
C ILE A 167 3.34 -1.21 -10.45
N VAL A 168 4.66 -1.17 -10.31
CA VAL A 168 5.56 -2.03 -11.04
C VAL A 168 5.19 -3.43 -10.56
N GLU A 169 4.47 -4.19 -11.39
CA GLU A 169 4.40 -5.64 -11.24
C GLU A 169 5.81 -6.12 -10.93
N GLU A 170 6.00 -6.93 -9.88
CA GLU A 170 7.30 -7.55 -9.60
C GLU A 170 7.89 -8.02 -10.93
N PRO A 171 9.03 -7.45 -11.37
CA PRO A 171 9.51 -7.74 -12.71
C PRO A 171 9.70 -9.24 -12.80
N SER A 172 9.08 -9.84 -13.81
CA SER A 172 9.43 -11.19 -14.19
C SER A 172 10.95 -11.24 -14.30
N ARG A 173 11.56 -12.26 -13.71
CA ARG A 173 13.02 -12.46 -13.64
C ARG A 173 13.69 -12.70 -15.00
N ASP A 174 13.09 -12.21 -16.09
CA ASP A 174 13.47 -12.42 -17.47
C ASP A 174 13.40 -11.10 -18.24
N VAL A 175 14.12 -10.06 -17.82
CA VAL A 175 14.39 -8.91 -18.68
C VAL A 175 15.88 -8.56 -18.64
N VAL A 176 16.45 -8.45 -19.84
CA VAL A 176 17.83 -8.07 -20.13
C VAL A 176 18.02 -6.62 -19.71
N GLU A 177 18.95 -6.35 -18.78
CA GLU A 177 19.42 -5.01 -18.41
C GLU A 177 19.88 -4.24 -19.66
N ASP A 178 19.08 -3.27 -20.10
CA ASP A 178 19.59 -2.13 -20.85
C ASP A 178 19.86 -1.03 -19.82
N GLY A 179 21.07 -0.47 -19.80
CA GLY A 179 21.57 0.41 -18.73
C GLY A 179 20.86 1.77 -18.58
N SER A 180 19.67 1.93 -19.16
CA SER A 180 18.76 3.06 -18.90
C SER A 180 18.13 2.99 -17.50
N ASP A 181 17.89 1.78 -17.00
CA ASP A 181 17.21 1.58 -15.71
C ASP A 181 18.10 2.04 -14.55
N THR A 182 19.40 1.79 -14.64
CA THR A 182 20.37 2.21 -13.62
C THR A 182 20.43 3.73 -13.46
N ALA A 183 20.23 4.50 -14.54
CA ALA A 183 20.25 5.96 -14.44
C ALA A 183 19.04 6.51 -13.67
N LEU A 184 17.86 5.90 -13.87
CA LEU A 184 16.64 6.25 -13.16
C LEU A 184 16.69 5.78 -11.71
N GLU A 185 17.21 4.58 -11.45
CA GLU A 185 17.43 4.04 -10.11
C GLU A 185 18.36 4.94 -9.28
N LEU A 186 19.47 5.39 -9.88
CA LEU A 186 20.39 6.32 -9.21
C LEU A 186 19.75 7.69 -8.99
N GLN A 187 18.91 8.15 -9.90
CA GLN A 187 18.16 9.39 -9.68
C GLN A 187 17.16 9.25 -8.53
N THR A 188 16.43 8.15 -8.43
CA THR A 188 15.54 7.84 -7.31
C THR A 188 16.30 7.77 -5.98
N LEU A 189 17.47 7.13 -5.98
CA LEU A 189 18.35 7.08 -4.81
C LEU A 189 18.74 8.50 -4.37
N GLY A 190 19.11 9.38 -5.29
CA GLY A 190 19.42 10.77 -4.99
C GLY A 190 18.25 11.56 -4.40
N PHE A 191 17.03 11.35 -4.90
CA PHE A 191 15.85 11.97 -4.32
C PHE A 191 15.58 11.51 -2.89
N ALA A 192 15.76 10.22 -2.59
CA ALA A 192 15.64 9.70 -1.23
C ALA A 192 16.63 10.37 -0.25
N TYR A 193 17.86 10.65 -0.71
CA TYR A 193 18.81 11.46 0.06
C TYR A 193 18.31 12.90 0.24
N GLY A 194 17.79 13.54 -0.81
CA GLY A 194 17.19 14.88 -0.69
C GLY A 194 16.06 14.95 0.36
N GLU A 195 15.15 13.98 0.34
CA GLU A 195 14.04 13.88 1.29
C GLU A 195 14.51 13.68 2.74
N THR A 196 15.53 12.84 2.94
CA THR A 196 16.09 12.57 4.28
C THR A 196 16.61 13.83 4.96
N TYR A 197 17.15 14.77 4.18
CA TYR A 197 17.73 16.01 4.68
C TYR A 197 16.83 17.24 4.44
N ASP A 198 15.58 17.04 4.02
CA ASP A 198 14.60 18.08 3.72
C ASP A 198 15.11 19.11 2.68
N ILE A 199 15.76 18.62 1.63
CA ILE A 199 16.32 19.42 0.55
C ILE A 199 15.64 19.06 -0.76
N ALA A 200 15.05 20.07 -1.41
CA ALA A 200 14.52 19.93 -2.76
C ALA A 200 15.66 19.87 -3.78
N LEU A 201 15.68 18.79 -4.57
CA LEU A 201 16.70 18.54 -5.59
C LEU A 201 16.09 18.66 -7.00
N GLU A 202 16.88 19.19 -7.94
CA GLU A 202 16.60 19.02 -9.36
C GLU A 202 16.98 17.60 -9.81
N ALA A 203 16.37 17.11 -10.89
CA ALA A 203 16.61 15.77 -11.42
C ALA A 203 18.10 15.47 -11.72
N SER A 204 18.84 16.48 -12.18
CA SER A 204 20.29 16.41 -12.44
C SER A 204 21.11 16.33 -11.14
N GLN A 205 20.69 17.03 -10.09
CA GLN A 205 21.33 17.00 -8.77
C GLN A 205 21.10 15.65 -8.09
N ALA A 206 19.87 15.15 -8.13
CA ALA A 206 19.51 13.82 -7.62
C ALA A 206 20.31 12.72 -8.33
N GLN A 207 20.39 12.75 -9.66
CA GLN A 207 21.18 11.78 -10.40
C GLN A 207 22.67 11.82 -10.01
N CYS A 208 23.25 13.00 -9.83
CA CYS A 208 24.63 13.16 -9.37
C CYS A 208 24.85 12.59 -7.97
N ILE A 209 23.96 12.92 -7.02
CA ILE A 209 24.05 12.46 -5.63
C ILE A 209 23.95 10.94 -5.58
N GLY A 210 22.95 10.35 -6.23
CA GLY A 210 22.77 8.90 -6.24
C GLY A 210 23.93 8.16 -6.89
N GLN A 211 24.51 8.69 -7.98
CA GLN A 211 25.73 8.13 -8.59
C GLN A 211 26.91 8.11 -7.61
N GLN A 212 27.15 9.21 -6.90
CA GLN A 212 28.26 9.29 -5.94
C GLN A 212 28.03 8.40 -4.73
N MET A 213 26.83 8.41 -4.15
CA MET A 213 26.48 7.59 -2.99
C MET A 213 26.53 6.09 -3.34
N PHE A 214 26.07 5.71 -4.53
CA PHE A 214 26.18 4.33 -5.00
C PHE A 214 27.64 3.91 -5.28
N ALA A 215 28.49 4.82 -5.76
CA ALA A 215 29.91 4.53 -5.93
C ALA A 215 30.63 4.36 -4.58
N LEU A 216 30.27 5.18 -3.58
CA LEU A 216 30.87 5.16 -2.25
C LEU A 216 30.41 3.96 -1.41
N PHE A 217 29.11 3.63 -1.48
CA PHE A 217 28.48 2.65 -0.58
C PHE A 217 27.84 1.45 -1.30
N GLY A 218 27.49 1.57 -2.58
CA GLY A 218 26.81 0.52 -3.35
C GLY A 218 27.75 -0.48 -4.04
N SER A 219 29.02 -0.14 -4.24
CA SER A 219 29.97 -0.99 -4.97
C SER A 219 30.74 -1.99 -4.10
N SER A 220 30.65 -1.92 -2.77
CA SER A 220 31.47 -2.75 -1.88
C SER A 220 30.90 -4.15 -1.62
N GLY A 221 29.63 -4.44 -1.93
CA GLY A 221 29.03 -5.78 -1.79
C GLY A 221 28.99 -6.36 -0.35
N ASN A 222 29.64 -5.70 0.60
CA ASN A 222 29.68 -5.96 2.02
C ASN A 222 29.27 -4.67 2.72
N LEU A 223 27.98 -4.55 3.07
CA LEU A 223 27.49 -3.50 3.97
C LEU A 223 28.06 -3.67 5.40
N ASP A 224 28.74 -4.78 5.67
CA ASP A 224 29.40 -5.08 6.94
C ASP A 224 30.83 -4.47 7.06
N ASP A 225 31.40 -3.92 5.98
CA ASP A 225 32.79 -3.40 5.96
C ASP A 225 32.89 -1.86 5.90
N VAL A 226 31.75 -1.14 5.90
CA VAL A 226 31.74 0.33 5.94
C VAL A 226 31.68 0.79 7.39
N ASP A 227 32.83 0.78 8.07
CA ASP A 227 33.01 1.30 9.43
C ASP A 227 33.17 2.83 9.38
N VAL A 228 32.05 3.52 9.14
CA VAL A 228 31.95 4.98 9.09
C VAL A 228 31.04 5.42 10.23
N ASP A 229 31.53 6.27 11.11
CA ASP A 229 30.71 6.81 12.19
C ASP A 229 29.70 7.86 11.68
N ASP A 230 28.70 8.18 12.49
CA ASP A 230 27.61 9.08 12.10
C ASP A 230 28.12 10.47 11.67
N GLU A 231 29.22 10.98 12.25
CA GLU A 231 29.76 12.30 11.94
C GLU A 231 30.50 12.29 10.60
N GLU A 232 31.27 11.24 10.33
CA GLU A 232 31.95 11.02 9.06
C GLU A 232 30.94 10.76 7.93
N TYR A 233 29.89 9.98 8.17
CA TYR A 233 28.81 9.74 7.21
C TYR A 233 28.08 11.04 6.86
N LEU A 234 27.72 11.85 7.86
CA LEU A 234 27.10 13.16 7.62
C LEU A 234 28.04 14.12 6.89
N GLY A 235 29.35 14.03 7.13
CA GLY A 235 30.37 14.78 6.41
C GLY A 235 30.40 14.41 4.92
N ILE A 236 30.41 13.11 4.61
CA ILE A 236 30.36 12.58 3.24
C ILE A 236 29.11 13.07 2.52
N VAL A 237 27.94 12.92 3.13
CA VAL A 237 26.67 13.35 2.53
C VAL A 237 26.67 14.84 2.23
N ARG A 238 27.07 15.69 3.19
CA ARG A 238 27.12 17.15 2.97
C ARG A 238 28.07 17.51 1.83
N GLN A 239 29.24 16.85 1.76
CA GLN A 239 30.21 17.10 0.70
C GLN A 239 29.65 16.68 -0.67
N THR A 240 29.00 15.52 -0.77
CA THR A 240 28.35 15.06 -2.00
C THR A 240 27.27 16.03 -2.48
N PHE A 241 26.48 16.61 -1.56
CA PHE A 241 25.48 17.63 -1.91
C PHE A 241 26.14 18.89 -2.49
N VAL A 242 27.21 19.37 -1.86
CA VAL A 242 27.98 20.52 -2.36
C VAL A 242 28.59 20.23 -3.73
N ASP A 243 29.19 19.06 -3.91
CA ASP A 243 29.83 18.64 -5.15
C ASP A 243 28.82 18.49 -6.30
N CYS A 244 27.59 18.10 -5.97
CA CYS A 244 26.47 18.05 -6.91
C CYS A 244 25.73 19.39 -7.08
N GLY A 245 26.29 20.49 -6.58
CA GLY A 245 25.80 21.85 -6.83
C GLY A 245 24.61 22.27 -5.96
N VAL A 246 24.33 21.56 -4.87
CA VAL A 246 23.30 21.93 -3.90
C VAL A 246 23.86 22.97 -2.94
N THR A 247 23.36 24.21 -3.07
CA THR A 247 23.88 25.37 -2.32
C THR A 247 23.03 25.77 -1.12
N SER A 248 21.88 25.11 -0.91
CA SER A 248 21.00 25.30 0.25
C SER A 248 21.06 24.10 1.20
N LEU A 249 22.19 23.93 1.90
CA LEU A 249 22.18 23.13 3.12
C LEU A 249 21.49 24.00 4.18
N VAL A 250 20.18 23.82 4.41
CA VAL A 250 19.52 24.45 5.55
C VAL A 250 20.21 23.91 6.80
N THR A 251 21.08 24.73 7.36
CA THR A 251 21.77 24.43 8.61
C THR A 251 20.73 24.62 9.71
N THR A 252 19.97 23.58 10.05
CA THR A 252 19.32 23.52 11.36
C THR A 252 20.42 23.27 12.39
N THR A 253 21.18 24.32 12.66
CA THR A 253 21.94 24.46 13.89
C THR A 253 20.91 24.52 15.01
N THR A 254 20.65 23.39 15.65
CA THR A 254 19.97 23.36 16.95
C THR A 254 20.89 24.08 17.93
N SER A 255 20.61 25.36 18.16
CA SER A 255 21.18 26.18 19.22
C SER A 255 20.03 26.65 20.10
N GLN A 256 19.68 25.80 21.07
CA GLN A 256 19.39 26.07 22.49
C GLN A 256 18.54 24.96 23.09
#